data_AF-A0A133NDW3-F1
#
_entry.id   AF-A0A133NDW3-F1
#
_cell.length_a   1.000
_cell.length_b   1.000
_cell.length_c   1.000
_cell.angle_alpha   90.00
_cell.angle_beta   90.00
_cell.angle_gamma   90.00
#
_symmetry.space_group_name_H-M   'P 1'
#
loop_
_entity.id
_entity.type
_entity.pdbx_description
1 polymer ?
#
loop_
_entity_poly.entity_id
_entity_poly.type
_entity_poly.pdbx_seq_one_letter_code
_entity_poly.pdbx_strand_id
1 'polypeptide(L)' 'MVLETERLYLRNWTEEDAEALFYCAKDNRVGPMAGWLPHYFFPTLLR' A
#
# COMPACT_ATOMS: atom_id res chain seq x y z
N MET A 1 -13.67 -11.73 -0.68
CA MET A 1 -14.24 -12.10 0.65
C MET A 1 -14.19 -10.87 1.52
N VAL A 2 -15.20 -10.64 2.38
CA VAL A 2 -15.24 -9.45 3.25
C VAL A 2 -15.36 -9.91 4.71
N LEU A 3 -14.56 -9.30 5.59
CA LEU A 3 -14.62 -9.49 7.04
C LEU A 3 -14.88 -8.13 7.69
N GLU A 4 -15.93 -8.05 8.50
CA GLU A 4 -16.40 -6.80 9.09
C GLU A 4 -16.42 -6.92 10.63
N THR A 5 -16.05 -5.82 11.28
CA THR A 5 -16.11 -5.63 12.74
C THR A 5 -16.77 -4.28 13.00
N GLU A 6 -17.06 -3.96 14.27
CA GLU A 6 -17.68 -2.67 14.64
C GLU A 6 -16.95 -1.43 14.12
N ARG A 7 -15.63 -1.49 13.95
CA ARG A 7 -14.79 -0.33 13.58
C ARG A 7 -14.09 -0.44 12.24
N LEU A 8 -14.06 -1.63 11.64
CA LEU A 8 -13.20 -1.92 10.49
C LEU A 8 -13.88 -2.89 9.52
N TYR A 9 -13.66 -2.64 8.22
CA TYR A 9 -14.00 -3.53 7.13
C TYR A 9 -12.70 -3.98 6.43
N LEU A 10 -12.52 -5.28 6.27
CA LEU A 10 -11.42 -5.87 5.52
C LEU A 10 -11.99 -6.51 4.26
N ARG A 11 -11.59 -5.99 3.10
CA ARG A 11 -12.00 -6.48 1.79
C ARG A 11 -10.78 -6.69 0.91
N ASN A 12 -10.96 -7.43 -0.17
CA ASN A 12 -9.98 -7.49 -1.24
C ASN A 12 -9.69 -6.07 -1.76
N TRP A 13 -8.43 -5.83 -2.11
CA TRP A 13 -8.02 -4.60 -2.76
C TRP A 13 -8.60 -4.50 -4.18
N THR A 14 -8.84 -3.26 -4.59
CA THR A 14 -9.17 -2.87 -5.97
C THR A 14 -8.15 -1.86 -6.47
N GLU A 15 -8.20 -1.51 -7.77
CA GLU A 15 -7.25 -0.56 -8.35
C GLU A 15 -7.36 0.83 -7.72
N GLU A 16 -8.56 1.21 -7.28
CA GLU A 16 -8.82 2.49 -6.61
C GLU A 16 -8.10 2.63 -5.27
N ASP A 17 -7.70 1.51 -4.64
CA ASP A 17 -6.95 1.54 -3.37
C ASP A 17 -5.46 1.85 -3.58
N ALA A 18 -4.95 1.80 -4.82
CA ALA A 18 -3.52 1.85 -5.10
C ALA A 18 -2.84 3.12 -4.52
N GLU A 19 -3.50 4.27 -4.59
CA GLU A 19 -2.95 5.53 -4.06
C GLU A 19 -2.83 5.49 -2.52
N ALA A 20 -3.86 5.00 -1.84
CA ALA A 20 -3.87 4.87 -0.38
C ALA A 20 -2.82 3.85 0.10
N LEU A 21 -2.70 2.72 -0.62
CA LEU A 21 -1.68 1.71 -0.33
C LEU A 21 -0.26 2.29 -0.54
N PHE A 22 -0.04 3.04 -1.61
CA PHE A 22 1.24 3.71 -1.86
C PHE A 22 1.57 4.74 -0.78
N TYR A 23 0.59 5.52 -0.31
CA TYR A 23 0.80 6.50 0.76
C TYR A 23 1.36 5.85 2.04
N CYS A 24 0.90 4.65 2.38
CA CYS A 24 1.45 3.87 3.50
C CYS A 24 2.81 3.26 3.16
N ALA A 25 2.95 2.68 1.95
CA ALA A 25 4.14 1.94 1.52
C ALA A 25 5.39 2.82 1.27
N LYS A 26 5.20 4.11 0.97
CA LYS A 26 6.30 5.05 0.74
C LYS A 26 7.01 5.47 2.03
N ASP A 27 6.42 5.23 3.20
CA ASP A 27 7.07 5.54 4.48
C ASP A 27 8.24 4.58 4.71
N ASN A 28 9.41 5.16 4.90
CA ASN A 28 10.69 4.47 5.04
C ASN A 28 10.73 3.53 6.26
N ARG A 29 9.80 3.69 7.21
CA ARG A 29 9.66 2.85 8.40
C ARG A 29 8.83 1.59 8.14
N VAL A 30 8.01 1.58 7.09
CA VAL A 30 7.08 0.48 6.78
C VAL A 30 7.76 -0.59 5.94
N GLY A 31 8.38 -0.20 4.82
CA GLY A 31 9.05 -1.12 3.88
C GLY A 31 10.00 -2.13 4.56
N PRO A 32 11.08 -1.66 5.21
CA PRO A 32 12.09 -2.54 5.77
C PRO A 32 11.55 -3.56 6.77
N MET A 33 10.54 -3.18 7.56
CA MET A 33 9.92 -4.07 8.56
C MET A 33 9.09 -5.19 7.95
N ALA A 34 8.58 -5.01 6.73
CA ALA A 34 7.82 -6.01 5.99
C ALA A 34 8.68 -6.74 4.93
N GLY A 35 10.00 -6.53 4.91
CA GLY A 35 10.94 -7.28 4.05
C GLY A 35 11.06 -6.76 2.61
N TRP A 36 10.67 -5.51 2.36
CA TRP A 36 10.67 -4.85 1.05
C TRP A 36 11.34 -3.47 1.17
N LEU A 37 11.91 -2.97 0.07
CA LEU A 37 12.43 -1.60 0.07
C LEU A 37 11.25 -0.60 0.11
N PRO A 38 11.41 0.59 0.73
CA PRO A 38 10.38 1.62 0.67
C PRO A 38 10.01 1.93 -0.79
N HIS A 39 8.71 2.13 -1.04
CA HIS A 39 8.26 2.46 -2.38
C HIS A 39 8.60 3.91 -2.72
N TYR A 40 9.52 4.09 -3.66
CA TYR A 40 9.84 5.39 -4.22
C TYR A 40 9.10 5.57 -5.54
N PHE A 41 8.46 6.73 -5.71
CA PHE A 41 8.07 7.18 -7.04
C PHE A 41 9.37 7.51 -7.80
N PHE A 42 9.85 6.57 -8.61
CA PHE A 42 10.94 6.82 -9.55
C PHE A 42 10.36 7.57 -10.77
N PRO A 43 10.73 8.84 -11.04
CA PRO A 43 10.15 9.60 -12.14
C PRO A 43 10.61 9.16 -13.55
N THR A 44 11.33 8.04 -13.70
CA THR A 44 12.15 7.78 -14.90
C THR A 44 12.17 6.32 -15.36
N LEU A 45 11.03 5.63 -15.34
CA LEU A 45 10.81 4.45 -16.17
C LEU A 45 9.57 4.60 -17.04
N LEU A 46 9.47 5.74 -17.74
CA LEU A 46 8.94 5.75 -19.11
C LEU A 46 10.12 5.45 -20.03
N ARG A 47 10.26 4.19 -20.41
CA ARG A 47 10.99 3.78 -21.60
C ARG A 47 10.05 2.97 -22.47
#